data_AF-A0A2E1A8P3-F1
#
_entry.id   AF-A0A2E1A8P3-F1
#
_cell.length_a   1.000
_cell.length_b   1.000
_cell.length_c   1.000
_cell.angle_alpha   90.00
_cell.angle_beta   90.00
_cell.angle_gamma   90.00
#
_symmetry.space_group_name_H-M   'P 1'
#
loop_
_entity.id
_entity.type
_entity.pdbx_description
1 polymer ?
#
loop_
_entity_poly.entity_id
_entity_poly.type
_entity_poly.pdbx_seq_one_letter_code
_entity_poly.pdbx_strand_id
1 'polypeptide(L)'
;MTFLLTSYTHRGILKACSIQSGKLMEITEKSTGHCCSAVGDRCDYNKQTLNRIRRLKGQLSSLEAMIEADEGSCEERVVRARTVEKGMASLIRHLVSCYMENTARHEMQTDPDKVIDDMSRIIELLNK
;
A
#
# COMPACT_ATOMS: atom_id res chain seq x y z
N MET A 1 16.25 -5.46 -57.21
CA MET A 1 16.20 -6.77 -56.53
C MET A 1 16.45 -6.52 -55.05
N THR A 2 15.42 -6.46 -54.21
CA THR A 2 14.80 -7.59 -53.47
C THR A 2 15.54 -7.88 -52.16
N PHE A 3 14.89 -7.54 -51.03
CA PHE A 3 14.82 -8.13 -49.66
C PHE A 3 16.08 -8.83 -49.05
N LEU A 4 16.41 -8.68 -47.75
CA LEU A 4 15.67 -9.01 -46.52
C LEU A 4 16.27 -8.21 -45.34
N LEU A 5 15.51 -7.38 -44.61
CA LEU A 5 14.77 -7.70 -43.37
C LEU A 5 15.56 -8.42 -42.26
N THR A 6 15.96 -7.67 -41.24
CA THR A 6 15.72 -8.07 -39.84
C THR A 6 15.21 -6.85 -39.06
N SER A 7 13.89 -6.75 -39.01
CA SER A 7 13.14 -5.91 -38.07
C SER A 7 13.27 -6.46 -36.65
N TYR A 8 13.65 -5.62 -35.69
CA TYR A 8 13.29 -5.81 -34.29
C TYR A 8 12.59 -4.54 -33.80
N THR A 9 11.29 -4.49 -34.05
CA THR A 9 10.38 -3.59 -33.35
C THR A 9 9.98 -4.27 -32.05
N HIS A 10 10.32 -3.69 -30.91
CA HIS A 10 9.48 -3.87 -29.73
C HIS A 10 9.10 -2.50 -29.17
N ARG A 11 7.84 -2.15 -29.44
CA ARG A 11 7.08 -1.16 -28.67
C ARG A 11 7.19 -1.50 -27.19
N GLY A 12 7.41 -0.48 -26.37
CA GLY A 12 7.29 -0.59 -24.92
C GLY A 12 7.24 0.79 -24.32
N ILE A 13 6.04 1.32 -24.17
CA ILE A 13 5.73 2.63 -23.60
C ILE A 13 6.41 2.74 -22.22
N LEU A 14 7.41 3.62 -22.10
CA LEU A 14 7.92 4.10 -20.82
C LEU A 14 6.80 4.86 -20.10
N LYS A 15 6.01 4.15 -19.28
CA LYS A 15 5.19 4.80 -18.25
C LYS A 15 6.11 5.13 -17.09
N ALA A 16 6.70 6.32 -17.15
CA ALA A 16 7.30 6.95 -15.98
C ALA A 16 6.20 7.18 -14.92
N CYS A 17 6.39 6.61 -13.74
CA CYS A 17 5.64 7.03 -12.55
C CYS A 17 6.31 8.31 -12.03
N SER A 18 5.96 9.46 -12.60
CA SER A 18 6.41 10.77 -12.13
C SER A 18 5.71 11.11 -10.82
N ILE A 19 6.46 11.06 -9.72
CA ILE A 19 6.14 11.84 -8.51
C ILE A 19 7.09 13.05 -8.56
N GLN A 20 6.62 14.14 -9.14
CA GLN A 20 7.30 15.43 -9.08
C GLN A 20 6.68 16.27 -7.98
N SER A 21 7.41 16.40 -6.89
CA SER A 21 7.47 17.64 -6.10
C SER A 21 8.83 17.62 -5.40
N GLY A 22 9.78 18.33 -6.01
CA GLY A 22 11.20 18.23 -5.70
C GLY A 22 11.58 18.74 -4.32
N LYS A 23 12.61 18.10 -3.76
CA LYS A 23 13.76 18.77 -3.14
C LYS A 23 14.90 17.75 -3.04
N LEU A 24 16.07 18.13 -3.51
CA LEU A 24 17.33 17.41 -3.42
C LEU A 24 17.82 17.47 -1.97
N MET A 25 18.01 16.33 -1.29
CA MET A 25 18.90 16.25 -0.13
C MET A 25 19.31 14.80 0.15
N GLU A 26 20.60 14.56 -0.10
CA GLU A 26 21.56 13.80 0.72
C GLU A 26 21.18 12.41 1.25
N ILE A 27 21.94 11.43 0.75
CA ILE A 27 21.94 10.04 1.19
C ILE A 27 22.45 9.99 2.63
N THR A 28 21.57 9.66 3.58
CA THR A 28 21.93 9.22 4.93
C THR A 28 21.19 7.92 5.28
N GLU A 29 21.85 7.14 6.12
CA GLU A 29 21.79 5.69 6.32
C GLU A 29 20.45 5.03 6.71
N LYS A 30 20.37 3.73 6.39
CA LYS A 30 19.70 2.62 7.09
C LYS A 30 18.32 2.88 7.73
N SER A 31 17.30 2.24 7.15
CA SER A 31 16.46 1.33 7.94
C SER A 31 15.99 0.14 7.10
N THR A 32 16.09 -1.04 7.69
CA THR A 32 15.60 -2.33 7.23
C THR A 32 14.09 -2.29 6.97
N GLY A 33 13.70 -2.57 5.73
CA GLY A 33 12.28 -2.67 5.34
C GLY A 33 12.15 -2.71 3.83
N HIS A 34 12.67 -3.75 3.18
CA HIS A 34 12.62 -3.92 1.73
C HIS A 34 11.20 -4.32 1.24
N CYS A 35 10.22 -3.45 1.48
CA CYS A 35 9.05 -3.36 0.64
C CYS A 35 9.29 -2.12 -0.24
N CYS A 36 9.75 -2.29 -1.49
CA CYS A 36 9.52 -1.37 -2.64
C CYS A 36 10.76 -0.93 -3.49
N SER A 37 11.23 -1.74 -4.47
CA SER A 37 11.98 -1.25 -5.68
C SER A 37 11.49 -1.85 -7.03
N ALA A 38 11.12 -1.00 -8.00
CA ALA A 38 9.92 -0.99 -8.88
C ALA A 38 9.61 -2.11 -9.92
N VAL A 39 8.30 -2.47 -10.03
CA VAL A 39 7.59 -3.07 -11.19
C VAL A 39 6.09 -2.67 -11.10
N GLY A 40 5.38 -2.48 -12.22
CA GLY A 40 4.06 -1.80 -12.33
C GLY A 40 2.98 -2.12 -11.29
N ASP A 41 2.82 -3.38 -10.87
CA ASP A 41 1.78 -3.81 -9.93
C ASP A 41 1.95 -3.19 -8.53
N ARG A 42 3.19 -2.91 -8.11
CA ARG A 42 3.45 -2.26 -6.82
C ARG A 42 3.04 -0.78 -6.81
N CYS A 43 3.12 -0.11 -7.96
CA CYS A 43 2.60 1.26 -8.09
C CYS A 43 1.08 1.29 -7.85
N ASP A 44 0.37 0.27 -8.31
CA ASP A 44 -1.06 0.17 -8.14
C ASP A 44 -1.45 -0.19 -6.69
N TYR A 45 -0.72 -1.09 -6.03
CA TYR A 45 -0.89 -1.32 -4.59
C TYR A 45 -0.65 -0.05 -3.77
N ASN A 46 0.42 0.71 -4.04
CA ASN A 46 0.71 1.95 -3.33
C ASN A 46 -0.37 3.01 -3.54
N LYS A 47 -0.86 3.20 -4.77
CA LYS A 47 -1.98 4.11 -5.05
C LYS A 47 -3.24 3.69 -4.29
N GLN A 48 -3.58 2.40 -4.30
CA GLN A 48 -4.74 1.87 -3.58
C GLN A 48 -4.60 2.05 -2.07
N THR A 49 -3.42 1.76 -1.51
CA THR A 49 -3.10 2.00 -0.09
C THR A 49 -3.27 3.47 0.28
N LEU A 50 -2.69 4.38 -0.51
CA LEU A 50 -2.84 5.83 -0.28
C LEU A 50 -4.29 6.29 -0.37
N ASN A 51 -5.08 5.75 -1.31
CA ASN A 51 -6.49 6.06 -1.41
C ASN A 51 -7.28 5.59 -0.18
N ARG A 52 -6.96 4.41 0.37
CA ARG A 52 -7.56 3.92 1.63
C ARG A 52 -7.19 4.81 2.81
N ILE A 53 -5.92 5.23 2.93
CA ILE A 53 -5.45 6.14 3.97
C ILE A 53 -6.17 7.50 3.88
N ARG A 54 -6.31 8.06 2.68
CA ARG A 54 -7.04 9.33 2.48
C ARG A 54 -8.50 9.23 2.89
N ARG A 55 -9.17 8.10 2.58
CA ARG A 55 -10.54 7.84 3.03
C ARG A 55 -10.63 7.74 4.56
N LEU A 56 -9.71 7.01 5.18
CA LEU A 56 -9.61 6.90 6.64
C LEU A 56 -9.42 8.27 7.31
N LYS A 57 -8.55 9.12 6.75
CA LYS A 57 -8.37 10.50 7.21
C LYS A 57 -9.70 11.28 7.15
N GLY A 58 -10.43 11.19 6.04
CA GLY A 58 -11.73 11.83 5.93
C GLY A 58 -12.75 11.32 6.95
N GLN A 59 -12.75 10.02 7.25
CA GLN A 59 -13.61 9.43 8.28
C GLN A 59 -13.25 9.93 9.68
N LEU A 60 -11.96 10.00 10.01
CA LEU A 60 -11.48 10.55 11.29
C LEU A 60 -11.83 12.03 11.44
N SER A 61 -11.52 12.86 10.44
CA SER A 61 -11.86 14.29 10.47
C SER A 61 -13.37 14.54 10.56
N SER A 62 -14.18 13.67 9.96
CA SER A 62 -15.64 13.75 10.07
C SER A 62 -16.15 13.39 11.48
N LEU A 63 -15.51 12.45 12.16
CA LEU A 63 -15.83 12.12 13.56
C LEU A 63 -15.37 13.23 14.51
N GLU A 64 -14.16 13.77 14.30
CA GLU A 64 -13.60 14.90 15.03
C GLU A 64 -14.53 16.11 14.96
N ALA A 65 -14.89 16.56 13.75
CA ALA A 65 -15.79 17.70 13.56
C ALA A 65 -17.16 17.53 14.24
N MET A 66 -17.71 16.31 14.24
CA MET A 66 -18.97 16.00 14.93
C MET A 66 -18.84 16.15 16.45
N ILE A 67 -17.71 15.75 17.02
CA ILE A 67 -17.45 15.87 18.45
C ILE A 67 -17.19 17.33 18.82
N GLU A 68 -16.38 18.05 18.03
CA GLU A 68 -16.05 19.46 18.26
C GLU A 68 -17.29 20.37 18.21
N ALA A 69 -18.22 20.10 17.29
CA ALA A 69 -19.47 20.84 17.16
C ALA A 69 -20.56 20.40 18.16
N ASP A 70 -20.30 19.38 18.98
CA ASP A 70 -21.30 18.68 19.82
C ASP A 70 -22.56 18.26 19.04
N GLU A 71 -22.38 17.83 17.80
CA GLU A 71 -23.47 17.44 16.90
C GLU A 71 -23.73 15.94 16.95
N GLY A 72 -24.96 15.57 16.54
CA GLY A 72 -25.41 14.18 16.41
C GLY A 72 -25.65 13.45 17.73
N SER A 73 -26.35 12.33 17.65
CA SER A 73 -26.59 11.48 18.81
C SER A 73 -25.34 10.69 19.23
N CYS A 74 -25.28 10.26 20.49
CA CYS A 74 -24.23 9.35 20.95
C CYS A 74 -24.16 8.06 20.09
N GLU A 75 -25.31 7.59 19.60
CA GLU A 75 -25.38 6.45 18.69
C GLU A 75 -24.71 6.77 17.34
N GLU A 76 -24.95 7.94 16.76
CA GLU A 76 -24.32 8.35 15.50
C GLU A 76 -22.80 8.46 15.63
N ARG A 77 -22.29 8.94 16.78
CA ARG A 77 -20.86 8.96 17.08
C ARG A 77 -20.27 7.54 17.09
N VAL A 78 -20.97 6.59 17.70
CA VAL A 78 -20.57 5.16 17.69
C VAL A 78 -20.57 4.63 16.25
N VAL A 79 -21.60 4.92 15.45
CA VAL A 79 -21.66 4.48 14.04
C VAL A 79 -20.48 5.02 13.22
N ARG A 80 -20.10 6.30 13.41
CA ARG A 80 -18.93 6.89 12.75
C ARG A 80 -17.62 6.25 13.22
N ALA A 81 -17.45 6.02 14.51
CA ALA A 81 -16.28 5.30 15.05
C ALA A 81 -16.16 3.88 14.46
N ARG A 82 -17.27 3.12 14.38
CA ARG A 82 -17.30 1.79 13.74
C ARG A 82 -16.96 1.84 12.25
N THR A 83 -17.26 2.95 11.58
CA THR A 83 -16.88 3.16 10.18
C THR A 83 -15.37 3.35 10.01
N VAL A 84 -14.72 4.06 10.94
CA VAL A 84 -13.25 4.18 11.00
C VAL A 84 -12.61 2.80 11.24
N GLU A 85 -13.12 2.04 12.21
CA GLU A 85 -12.65 0.68 12.52
C GLU A 85 -12.72 -0.23 11.28
N LYS A 86 -13.85 -0.24 10.56
CA LYS A 86 -14.00 -0.98 9.30
C LYS A 86 -13.01 -0.53 8.23
N GLY A 87 -12.76 0.78 8.13
CA GLY A 87 -11.75 1.35 7.24
C GLY A 87 -10.35 0.83 7.57
N MET A 88 -10.00 0.78 8.86
CA MET A 88 -8.70 0.32 9.34
C MET A 88 -8.50 -1.17 9.04
N ALA A 89 -9.49 -2.00 9.36
CA ALA A 89 -9.47 -3.42 9.02
C ALA A 89 -9.38 -3.66 7.50
N SER A 90 -9.97 -2.77 6.68
CA SER A 90 -9.83 -2.84 5.22
C SER A 90 -8.43 -2.47 4.74
N LEU A 91 -7.77 -1.48 5.37
CA LEU A 91 -6.38 -1.10 5.07
C LEU A 91 -5.42 -2.23 5.44
N ILE A 92 -5.57 -2.80 6.63
CA ILE A 92 -4.74 -3.90 7.12
C ILE A 92 -4.81 -5.10 6.16
N ARG A 93 -6.01 -5.54 5.79
CA ARG A 93 -6.19 -6.63 4.82
C ARG A 93 -5.49 -6.35 3.49
N HIS A 94 -5.60 -5.13 2.98
CA HIS A 94 -4.94 -4.72 1.73
C HIS A 94 -3.40 -4.76 1.83
N LEU A 95 -2.83 -4.35 2.97
CA LEU A 95 -1.38 -4.41 3.21
C LEU A 95 -0.88 -5.86 3.33
N VAL A 96 -1.64 -6.72 4.00
CA VAL A 96 -1.32 -8.16 4.06
C VAL A 96 -1.36 -8.78 2.67
N SER A 97 -2.40 -8.51 1.87
CA SER A 97 -2.44 -8.96 0.47
C SER A 97 -1.25 -8.44 -0.34
N CYS A 98 -0.87 -7.18 -0.15
CA CYS A 98 0.31 -6.61 -0.80
C CYS A 98 1.59 -7.36 -0.43
N TYR A 99 1.77 -7.73 0.85
CA TYR A 99 2.91 -8.52 1.31
C TYR A 99 2.92 -9.92 0.68
N MET A 100 1.78 -10.61 0.68
CA MET A 100 1.67 -11.95 0.11
C MET A 100 2.03 -11.97 -1.38
N GLU A 101 1.50 -11.01 -2.13
CA GLU A 101 1.68 -10.97 -3.59
C GLU A 101 3.07 -10.51 -4.04
N ASN A 102 3.67 -9.56 -3.33
CA ASN A 102 4.89 -8.89 -3.79
C ASN A 102 6.16 -9.28 -3.01
N THR A 103 6.02 -9.87 -1.82
CA THR A 103 7.18 -10.24 -0.99
C THR A 103 7.19 -11.74 -0.76
N ALA A 104 6.17 -12.29 -0.10
CA ALA A 104 6.13 -13.70 0.26
C ALA A 104 6.24 -14.61 -0.96
N ARG A 105 5.52 -14.31 -2.05
CA ARG A 105 5.57 -15.07 -3.31
C ARG A 105 6.99 -15.25 -3.87
N HIS A 106 7.83 -14.22 -3.77
CA HIS A 106 9.19 -14.25 -4.30
C HIS A 106 10.18 -14.84 -3.30
N GLU A 107 10.08 -14.42 -2.03
CA GLU A 107 10.99 -14.88 -0.98
C GLU A 107 10.79 -16.35 -0.62
N MET A 108 9.59 -16.91 -0.79
CA MET A 108 9.31 -18.33 -0.53
C MET A 108 10.20 -19.27 -1.35
N GLN A 109 10.70 -18.82 -2.51
CA GLN A 109 11.58 -19.62 -3.36
C GLN A 109 13.03 -19.63 -2.86
N THR A 110 13.42 -18.62 -2.09
CA THR A 110 14.81 -18.42 -1.65
C THR A 110 15.00 -18.68 -0.16
N ASP A 111 14.01 -18.35 0.65
CA ASP A 111 14.06 -18.41 2.12
C ASP A 111 12.62 -18.62 2.68
N PRO A 112 12.11 -19.86 2.62
CA PRO A 112 10.75 -20.16 3.07
C PRO A 112 10.56 -19.99 4.58
N ASP A 113 11.59 -20.28 5.39
CA ASP A 113 11.51 -20.17 6.86
C ASP A 113 11.31 -18.71 7.28
N LYS A 114 12.04 -17.77 6.66
CA LYS A 114 11.82 -16.34 6.90
C LYS A 114 10.39 -15.90 6.58
N VAL A 115 9.81 -16.40 5.47
CA VAL A 115 8.42 -16.06 5.11
C VAL A 115 7.44 -16.60 6.15
N ILE A 116 7.66 -17.82 6.66
CA ILE A 116 6.83 -18.39 7.73
C ILE A 116 6.92 -17.54 9.01
N ASP A 117 8.12 -17.11 9.40
CA ASP A 117 8.34 -16.27 10.57
C ASP A 117 7.67 -14.89 10.42
N ASP A 118 7.86 -14.24 9.27
CA ASP A 118 7.22 -12.96 8.98
C ASP A 118 5.69 -13.06 8.98
N MET A 119 5.13 -14.12 8.37
CA MET A 119 3.68 -14.35 8.39
C MET A 119 3.17 -14.63 9.80
N SER A 120 3.89 -15.41 10.60
CA SER A 120 3.53 -15.69 11.99
C SER A 120 3.45 -14.39 12.80
N ARG A 121 4.46 -13.53 12.67
CA ARG A 121 4.48 -12.20 13.29
C ARG A 121 3.33 -11.31 12.81
N ILE A 122 3.01 -11.32 11.52
CA ILE A 122 1.88 -10.56 10.97
C ILE A 122 0.57 -11.07 11.58
N ILE A 123 0.34 -12.38 11.63
CA ILE A 123 -0.89 -12.97 12.18
C ILE A 123 -1.03 -12.65 13.67
N GLU A 124 0.05 -12.70 14.44
CA GLU A 124 0.06 -12.29 15.84
C GLU A 124 -0.35 -10.83 16.04
N LEU A 125 0.00 -9.93 15.10
CA LEU A 125 -0.45 -8.54 15.15
C LEU A 125 -1.93 -8.37 14.83
N LEU A 126 -2.52 -9.28 14.04
CA LEU A 126 -3.94 -9.22 13.65
C LEU A 126 -4.89 -9.78 14.71
N ASN A 127 -4.38 -10.64 15.60
CA ASN A 127 -5.17 -11.32 16.63
C ASN A 127 -5.08 -10.62 18.01
N LYS A 128 -4.50 -9.42 18.07
CA LYS A 128 -4.48 -8.55 19.25
C LYS A 128 -5.67 -7.58 19.22
#